data_AF-A0A6G3LMT3-F1
#
_entry.id   AF-A0A6G3LMT3-F1
#
_cell.length_a   1.000
_cell.length_b   1.000
_cell.length_c   1.000
_cell.angle_alpha   90.00
_cell.angle_beta   90.00
_cell.angle_gamma   90.00
#
_symmetry.space_group_name_H-M   'P 1'
#
loop_
_entity.id
_entity.type
_entity.pdbx_description
1 polymer ?
#
loop_
_entity_poly.entity_id
_entity_poly.type
_entity_poly.pdbx_seq_one_letter_code
_entity_poly.pdbx_strand_id
1 'polypeptide(L)' 'MKTIERFGKPELPREVQNFVDEYREDLRALEEAYTGSRYLAGVYVEEDASEAVRVVENLFKLIEVIEDNVFS' A
#
# COMPACT_ATOMS: atom_id res chain seq x y z
N MET A 1 -8.15 -11.96 -2.74
CA MET A 1 -8.25 -12.70 -1.46
C MET A 1 -8.28 -14.22 -1.58
N LYS A 2 -9.02 -14.82 -2.53
CA LYS A 2 -9.14 -16.30 -2.67
C LYS A 2 -7.83 -17.09 -2.77
N THR A 3 -6.72 -16.48 -3.18
CA THR A 3 -5.42 -17.15 -3.32
C THR A 3 -4.67 -17.26 -1.99
N ILE A 4 -4.72 -16.25 -1.11
CA ILE A 4 -4.01 -16.25 0.18
C ILE A 4 -4.74 -17.17 1.18
N GLU A 5 -6.07 -17.19 1.16
CA GLU A 5 -6.89 -18.11 1.98
C GLU A 5 -6.54 -19.59 1.73
N ARG A 6 -6.07 -19.93 0.51
CA ARG A 6 -5.66 -21.29 0.15
C ARG A 6 -4.36 -21.76 0.83
N PHE A 7 -3.57 -20.85 1.41
CA PHE A 7 -2.37 -21.19 2.16
C PHE A 7 -2.65 -21.51 3.65
N GLY A 8 -3.92 -21.51 4.07
CA GLY A 8 -4.30 -21.87 5.44
C GLY A 8 -3.97 -20.80 6.49
N LYS A 9 -3.67 -19.56 6.06
CA LYS A 9 -3.32 -18.41 6.89
C LYS A 9 -4.36 -17.29 6.77
N PRO A 10 -5.54 -17.41 7.41
CA PRO A 10 -6.64 -16.44 7.30
C PRO A 10 -6.32 -15.05 7.90
N GLU A 11 -5.26 -14.93 8.68
CA GLU A 11 -4.73 -13.69 9.20
C GLU A 11 -4.11 -12.80 8.12
N LEU A 12 -3.46 -13.37 7.09
CA LEU A 12 -2.79 -12.58 6.05
C LEU A 12 -3.76 -11.76 5.18
N PRO A 13 -4.90 -12.30 4.70
CA PRO A 13 -5.91 -11.49 4.03
C PRO A 13 -6.46 -10.38 4.93
N ARG A 14 -6.51 -10.59 6.24
CA ARG A 14 -6.97 -9.59 7.19
C ARG A 14 -5.96 -8.45 7.36
N GLU A 15 -4.67 -8.77 7.45
CA GLU A 15 -3.61 -7.75 7.48
C GLU A 15 -3.61 -6.89 6.20
N VAL A 16 -3.79 -7.53 5.03
CA VAL A 16 -3.96 -6.80 3.76
C VAL A 16 -5.18 -5.89 3.79
N GLN A 17 -6.32 -6.39 4.28
CA GLN A 17 -7.55 -5.61 4.36
C GLN A 17 -7.39 -4.42 5.32
N ASN A 18 -6.79 -4.65 6.49
CA ASN A 18 -6.53 -3.60 7.47
C ASN A 18 -5.64 -2.49 6.88
N PHE A 19 -4.57 -2.86 6.17
CA PHE A 19 -3.70 -1.90 5.49
C PHE A 19 -4.48 -1.08 4.45
N VAL A 20 -5.29 -1.73 3.61
CA VAL A 20 -6.10 -1.04 2.61
C VAL A 20 -7.10 -0.09 3.26
N ASP A 21 -7.74 -0.50 4.35
CA ASP A 21 -8.72 0.33 5.06
C ASP A 21 -8.05 1.53 5.76
N GLU A 22 -6.85 1.34 6.31
CA GLU A 22 -6.08 2.38 7.00
C GLU A 22 -5.52 3.42 6.02
N TYR A 23 -4.94 2.99 4.90
CA TYR A 23 -4.20 3.87 3.97
C TYR A 23 -4.97 4.18 2.67
N ARG A 24 -6.29 3.95 2.65
CA ARG A 24 -7.09 4.05 1.42
C ARG A 24 -6.97 5.40 0.71
N GLU A 25 -7.13 6.48 1.47
CA GLU A 25 -7.12 7.83 0.90
C GLU A 25 -5.70 8.24 0.48
N ASP A 26 -4.68 7.82 1.24
CA ASP A 26 -3.27 8.08 0.89
C ASP A 26 -2.85 7.36 -0.38
N LEU A 27 -3.26 6.09 -0.53
CA LEU A 27 -3.02 5.31 -1.76
C LEU A 27 -3.71 5.94 -2.96
N ARG A 28 -4.91 6.50 -2.76
CA ARG A 28 -5.62 7.24 -3.80
C ARG A 28 -4.89 8.53 -4.15
N ALA A 29 -4.44 9.30 -3.15
CA ALA A 29 -3.68 10.52 -3.35
C ALA A 29 -2.37 10.26 -4.09
N LEU A 30 -1.69 9.14 -3.78
CA LEU A 30 -0.49 8.69 -4.49
C LEU A 30 -0.76 8.42 -5.98
N GLU A 31 -1.86 7.74 -6.31
CA GLU A 31 -2.24 7.48 -7.70
C GLU A 31 -2.62 8.77 -8.45
N GLU A 32 -3.36 9.66 -7.79
CA GLU A 32 -3.67 11.00 -8.30
C GLU A 32 -2.39 11.84 -8.48
N ALA A 33 -1.38 11.68 -7.62
CA ALA A 33 -0.08 12.33 -7.74
C ALA A 33 0.74 11.81 -8.93
N TYR A 34 0.76 10.49 -9.11
CA TYR A 34 1.46 9.84 -10.22
C TYR A 34 0.84 10.19 -11.58
N THR A 35 -0.49 10.22 -11.66
CA THR A 35 -1.21 10.61 -12.88
C THR A 35 -1.15 12.12 -13.11
N GLY A 36 -1.37 12.91 -12.06
CA GLY A 36 -1.33 14.38 -12.09
C GLY A 36 0.04 14.92 -12.49
N SER A 37 1.13 14.46 -11.87
CA SER A 37 2.49 14.92 -12.20
C SER A 37 2.90 14.70 -13.67
N ARG A 38 2.28 13.74 -14.37
CA ARG A 38 2.58 13.44 -15.78
C ARG A 38 1.77 14.24 -16.79
N TYR A 39 0.56 14.66 -16.41
CA TYR A 39 -0.41 15.22 -17.35
C TYR A 39 -0.95 16.59 -16.96
N LEU A 40 -0.74 17.01 -15.71
CA LEU A 40 -1.20 18.27 -15.15
C LEU A 40 -0.03 18.98 -14.48
N ALA A 41 0.00 20.31 -14.55
CA ALA A 41 0.94 21.12 -13.78
C ALA A 41 0.51 21.17 -12.31
N GLY A 42 0.51 20.01 -11.64
CA GLY A 42 0.29 19.91 -10.20
C GLY A 42 1.54 20.33 -9.46
N VAL A 43 1.39 21.21 -8.46
CA VAL A 43 2.47 21.52 -7.52
C VAL A 43 2.28 20.62 -6.31
N TYR A 44 3.15 19.62 -6.16
CA TYR A 44 3.22 18.77 -4.97
C TYR A 44 4.25 19.36 -4.02
N VAL A 45 3.93 19.39 -2.73
CA VAL A 45 4.83 19.90 -1.69
C VAL A 45 5.62 18.77 -1.03
N GLU A 46 6.62 19.12 -0.23
CA GLU A 46 7.47 18.16 0.47
C GLU A 46 6.65 17.23 1.39
N GLU A 47 5.60 17.76 2.00
CA GLU A 47 4.69 17.01 2.86
C GLU A 47 3.97 15.90 2.09
N ASP A 48 3.46 16.18 0.88
CA ASP A 48 2.77 15.19 0.03
C ASP A 48 3.72 14.03 -0.33
N ALA A 49 4.97 14.35 -0.68
CA ALA A 49 5.98 13.36 -0.99
C ALA A 49 6.38 12.54 0.24
N SER A 50 6.48 13.16 1.40
CA SER A 50 6.84 12.50 2.66
C SER A 50 5.75 11.53 3.12
N GLU A 51 4.48 11.90 2.96
CA GLU A 51 3.34 11.04 3.26
C GLU A 51 3.29 9.83 2.31
N ALA A 52 3.47 10.06 1.01
CA ALA A 52 3.60 9.01 0.01
C ALA A 52 4.72 8.00 0.34
N VAL A 53 5.90 8.49 0.70
CA VAL A 53 7.04 7.63 1.10
C VAL A 53 6.67 6.77 2.30
N ARG A 54 6.08 7.37 3.34
CA ARG A 54 5.67 6.66 4.55
C ARG A 54 4.69 5.52 4.27
N VAL A 55 3.70 5.75 3.40
CA VAL A 55 2.72 4.71 3.02
C VAL A 55 3.40 3.56 2.26
N VAL A 56 4.32 3.89 1.35
CA VAL A 56 5.07 2.88 0.60
C VAL A 56 5.98 2.04 1.52
N GLU A 57 6.63 2.66 2.50
CA GLU A 57 7.43 1.92 3.50
C GLU A 57 6.58 0.93 4.29
N ASN A 58 5.35 1.30 4.67
CA ASN A 58 4.44 0.41 5.38
C ASN A 58 3.90 -0.70 4.46
N LEU A 59 3.70 -0.42 3.17
CA LEU A 59 3.38 -1.44 2.18
C LEU A 59 4.50 -2.48 2.06
N PHE A 60 5.77 -2.05 2.01
CA PHE A 60 6.90 -2.99 1.95
C PHE A 60 6.96 -3.89 3.17
N LYS A 61 6.76 -3.36 4.38
CA LYS A 61 6.71 -4.18 5.61
C LYS A 61 5.59 -5.21 5.56
N LEU A 62 4.41 -4.86 5.03
CA LEU A 62 3.31 -5.81 4.84
C LEU A 62 3.69 -6.91 3.85
N ILE A 63 4.34 -6.56 2.74
CA ILE A 63 4.81 -7.53 1.74
C ILE A 63 5.82 -8.48 2.37
N GLU A 64 6.81 -7.99 3.12
CA GLU A 64 7.79 -8.81 3.84
C GLU A 64 7.11 -9.83 4.77
N VAL A 65 6.13 -9.39 5.57
CA VAL A 65 5.35 -10.28 6.45
C VAL A 65 4.64 -11.37 5.65
N ILE A 66 4.04 -11.02 4.51
CA ILE A 66 3.35 -12.00 3.65
C ILE A 66 4.35 -12.97 3.02
N GLU A 67 5.47 -12.47 2.50
CA GLU A 67 6.52 -13.28 1.87
C GLU A 67 7.11 -14.29 2.86
N ASP A 68 7.48 -13.83 4.07
CA ASP A 68 7.96 -14.70 5.15
C ASP A 68 6.94 -15.77 5.51
N ASN A 69 5.64 -15.46 5.44
CA ASN A 69 4.61 -16.43 5.77
C ASN A 69 4.25 -17.38 4.63
N VAL A 70 4.49 -17.03 3.38
CA VAL A 70 4.11 -17.85 2.22
C VAL A 70 5.27 -18.69 1.71
N PHE A 71 6.51 -18.18 1.81
CA PHE A 71 7.69 -18.78 1.18
C PHE A 71 8.73 -19.32 2.15
N SER A 72 8.62 -19.06 3.46
CA SER A 72 9.47 -19.66 4.51
C SER A 72 8.73 -20.74 5.29
#